data_AF-A0A920S4W3-F1
#
_entry.id   AF-A0A920S4W3-F1
#
_cell.length_a   1.000
_cell.length_b   1.000
_cell.length_c   1.000
_cell.angle_alpha   90.00
_cell.angle_beta   90.00
_cell.angle_gamma   90.00
#
_symmetry.space_group_name_H-M   'P 1'
#
loop_
_entity.id
_entity.type
_entity.pdbx_description
1 polymer ?
#
loop_
_entity_poly.entity_id
_entity_poly.type
_entity_poly.pdbx_seq_one_letter_code
_entity_poly.pdbx_strand_id
1 'polypeptide(L)'
;MTSILGPDYYLHFHRHDHVNFPDSAQPLHKDGDNHTHYAIDGLRRHHVTRYAMLLYYPQDTPMASGPTGIVPRSQYIPRRHLEALRQEHHYHIRKIRED
;
A
#
# COMPACT_ATOMS: atom_id res chain seq x y z
N MET A 1 -12.45 14.72 4.14
CA MET A 1 -11.98 13.54 4.90
C MET A 1 -12.98 13.09 5.94
N THR A 2 -13.67 14.01 6.63
CA THR A 2 -14.73 13.71 7.61
C THR A 2 -15.80 12.73 7.13
N SER A 3 -16.24 12.82 5.87
CA SER A 3 -17.23 11.89 5.30
C SER A 3 -16.74 10.44 5.17
N ILE A 4 -15.42 10.22 5.16
CA ILE A 4 -14.80 8.89 5.02
C ILE A 4 -14.34 8.37 6.39
N LEU A 5 -13.72 9.23 7.20
CA LEU A 5 -13.05 8.84 8.46
C LEU A 5 -13.84 9.18 9.73
N GLY A 6 -14.93 9.95 9.63
CA GLY A 6 -15.64 10.50 10.79
C GLY A 6 -15.05 11.84 11.26
N PRO A 7 -15.65 12.48 12.28
CA PRO A 7 -15.25 13.83 12.75
C PRO A 7 -13.90 13.88 13.47
N ASP A 8 -13.45 12.78 14.08
CA ASP A 8 -12.32 12.77 15.01
C ASP A 8 -11.03 12.18 14.40
N TYR A 9 -10.76 12.47 13.12
CA TYR A 9 -9.49 12.10 12.51
C TYR A 9 -8.41 13.15 12.80
N TYR A 10 -7.16 12.71 12.83
CA TYR A 10 -6.00 13.60 12.85
C TYR A 10 -5.11 13.31 11.63
N LEU A 11 -4.28 14.27 11.27
CA LEU A 11 -3.30 14.09 10.22
C LEU A 11 -2.10 13.32 10.79
N HIS A 12 -1.79 12.16 10.20
CA HIS A 12 -0.60 11.39 10.58
C HIS A 12 0.65 12.27 10.39
N PHE A 13 1.59 12.21 11.34
CA PHE A 13 2.83 12.98 11.31
C PHE A 13 3.79 12.60 10.17
N HIS A 14 3.65 11.41 9.60
CA HIS A 14 4.48 10.93 8.50
C HIS A 14 3.96 11.54 7.18
N ARG A 15 4.82 12.33 6.54
CA ARG A 15 4.67 12.84 5.18
C ARG A 15 5.93 12.47 4.41
N HIS A 16 5.77 12.06 3.16
CA HIS A 16 6.90 11.67 2.33
C HIS A 16 6.76 12.31 0.96
N ASP A 17 7.85 12.93 0.50
CA ASP A 17 7.91 13.54 -0.83
C ASP A 17 8.34 12.47 -1.83
N HIS A 18 7.40 12.05 -2.67
CA HIS A 18 7.67 11.06 -3.72
C HIS A 18 8.18 11.75 -4.98
N VAL A 19 9.45 11.58 -5.28
CA VAL A 19 10.05 12.00 -6.56
C VAL A 19 10.02 10.83 -7.53
N ASN A 20 9.46 11.04 -8.73
CA ASN A 20 9.50 10.05 -9.79
C ASN A 20 10.65 10.37 -10.76
N PHE A 21 11.68 9.52 -10.76
CA PHE A 21 12.79 9.63 -11.69
C PHE A 21 12.48 8.85 -12.98
N PRO A 22 13.14 9.17 -14.11
CA PRO A 22 13.12 8.31 -15.28
C PRO A 22 13.51 6.87 -14.91
N ASP A 23 12.79 5.89 -15.45
CA ASP A 23 13.01 4.45 -15.23
C ASP A 23 12.91 3.94 -13.78
N SER A 24 12.29 4.70 -12.86
CA SER A 24 12.16 4.33 -11.45
C SER A 24 10.77 3.79 -11.06
N ALA A 25 10.14 3.00 -11.94
CA ALA A 25 8.80 2.47 -11.68
C ALA A 25 8.74 1.66 -10.37
N GLN A 26 7.78 1.97 -9.50
CA GLN A 26 7.57 1.27 -8.24
C GLN A 26 6.77 -0.02 -8.46
N PRO A 27 7.18 -1.16 -7.86
CA PRO A 27 6.38 -2.38 -7.88
C PRO A 27 5.10 -2.21 -7.06
N LEU A 28 4.08 -3.01 -7.37
CA LEU A 28 2.80 -2.98 -6.67
C LEU A 28 2.97 -3.32 -5.17
N HIS A 29 2.55 -2.39 -4.30
CA HIS A 29 2.61 -2.52 -2.84
C HIS A 29 1.38 -1.93 -2.13
N LYS A 30 1.33 -2.07 -0.80
CA LYS A 30 0.32 -1.48 0.10
C LYS A 30 1.05 -0.72 1.21
N ASP A 31 0.58 0.49 1.54
CA ASP A 31 1.27 1.42 2.44
C ASP A 31 0.96 1.25 3.94
N GLY A 32 0.31 0.15 4.33
CA GLY A 32 -0.67 0.25 5.41
C GLY A 32 -0.73 -0.75 6.53
N ASP A 33 0.15 -1.72 6.55
CA ASP A 33 0.02 -2.91 7.41
C ASP A 33 1.23 -3.09 8.34
N ASN A 34 2.37 -2.47 8.05
CA ASN A 34 3.58 -2.61 8.86
C ASN A 34 3.73 -1.58 9.99
N HIS A 35 2.94 -0.51 10.02
CA HIS A 35 2.99 0.46 11.13
C HIS A 35 2.42 -0.11 12.45
N THR A 36 1.67 -1.22 12.41
CA THR A 36 1.15 -1.88 13.63
C THR A 36 1.99 -3.06 14.09
N HIS A 37 2.93 -3.57 13.27
CA HIS A 37 3.79 -4.68 13.67
C HIS A 37 4.80 -4.28 14.76
N TYR A 38 5.13 -2.99 14.83
CA TYR A 38 5.94 -2.37 15.90
C TYR A 38 5.13 -1.42 16.78
N ALA A 39 3.79 -1.40 16.67
CA ALA A 39 2.99 -0.63 17.62
C ALA A 39 3.20 -1.21 19.02
N ILE A 40 3.64 -0.34 19.93
CA ILE A 40 4.09 -0.64 21.29
C ILE A 40 3.00 -1.33 22.14
N ASP A 41 1.74 -1.28 21.70
CA ASP A 41 0.59 -1.82 22.40
C ASP A 41 0.38 -3.34 22.19
N GLY A 42 1.22 -4.01 21.38
CA GLY A 42 1.10 -5.44 21.13
C GLY A 42 -0.25 -5.82 20.48
N LEU A 43 -0.99 -4.85 19.95
CA LEU A 43 -2.29 -5.07 19.34
C LEU A 43 -2.08 -5.68 17.94
N ARG A 44 -1.92 -7.01 17.94
CA ARG A 44 -2.17 -7.89 16.79
C ARG A 44 -3.65 -7.89 16.36
N ARG A 45 -4.34 -6.75 16.47
CA ARG A 45 -5.72 -6.63 16.01
C ARG A 45 -5.66 -6.45 14.51
N HIS A 46 -6.21 -7.42 13.78
CA HIS A 46 -6.43 -7.39 12.35
C HIS A 46 -7.46 -6.31 12.00
N HIS A 47 -7.11 -5.06 12.26
CA HIS A 47 -8.02 -3.97 12.08
C HIS A 47 -8.16 -3.69 10.59
N VAL A 48 -9.42 -3.54 10.17
CA VAL A 48 -9.77 -2.93 8.88
C VAL A 48 -9.09 -1.57 8.76
N THR A 49 -8.73 -1.18 7.54
CA THR A 49 -8.09 0.10 7.23
C THR A 49 -8.86 1.26 7.87
N ARG A 50 -8.21 2.01 8.77
CA ARG A 50 -8.82 3.12 9.54
C ARG A 50 -8.27 4.50 9.19
N TYR A 51 -7.51 4.59 8.10
CA TYR A 51 -6.97 5.86 7.63
C TYR A 51 -7.11 5.92 6.11
N ALA A 52 -7.14 7.15 5.61
CA ALA A 52 -7.06 7.43 4.19
C ALA A 52 -5.70 8.09 3.92
N MET A 53 -5.05 7.69 2.83
CA MET A 53 -3.84 8.36 2.36
C MET A 53 -4.22 9.42 1.34
N LEU A 54 -3.65 10.61 1.50
CA LEU A 54 -3.83 11.71 0.56
C LEU A 54 -2.57 11.83 -0.30
N LEU A 55 -2.73 11.73 -1.62
CA LEU A 55 -1.67 12.02 -2.57
C LEU A 55 -1.94 13.40 -3.16
N TYR A 56 -1.01 14.32 -2.97
CA TYR A 56 -1.06 15.66 -3.52
C TYR A 56 0.03 15.80 -4.57
N TYR A 57 -0.35 16.17 -5.79
CA TYR A 57 0.59 16.40 -6.89
C TYR A 57 0.71 17.91 -7.11
N PRO A 58 1.83 18.55 -6.72
CA PRO A 58 2.01 19.99 -6.86
C PRO A 58 2.26 20.44 -8.31
N GLN A 59 2.31 19.50 -9.25
CA GLN A 59 2.62 19.70 -10.66
C GLN A 59 1.74 18.79 -11.53
N ASP A 60 1.64 19.09 -12.83
CA ASP A 60 0.96 18.25 -13.80
C ASP A 60 1.57 16.83 -13.87
N THR A 61 0.70 15.83 -13.98
CA THR A 61 1.06 14.39 -14.00
C THR A 61 0.58 13.70 -15.28
N PRO A 62 1.20 14.00 -16.44
CA PRO A 62 0.82 13.35 -17.70
C PRO A 62 1.14 11.85 -17.66
N MET A 63 0.48 11.06 -18.52
CA MET A 63 0.70 9.60 -18.61
C MET A 63 2.17 9.23 -18.81
N ALA A 64 2.91 10.02 -19.60
CA ALA A 64 4.33 9.81 -19.86
C ALA A 64 5.21 9.94 -18.60
N SER A 65 4.74 10.66 -17.57
CA SER A 65 5.44 10.82 -16.30
C SER A 65 5.17 9.70 -15.31
N GLY A 66 4.43 8.64 -15.69
CA GLY A 66 4.16 7.50 -14.81
C GLY A 66 3.23 7.86 -13.64
N PRO A 67 1.92 8.02 -13.86
CA PRO A 67 0.98 8.36 -12.80
C PRO A 67 0.88 7.24 -11.76
N THR A 68 0.41 7.57 -10.57
CA THR A 68 0.10 6.54 -9.57
C THR A 68 -1.06 5.67 -10.05
N GLY A 69 -0.78 4.38 -10.23
CA GLY A 69 -1.80 3.36 -10.50
C GLY A 69 -2.42 2.83 -9.20
N ILE A 70 -3.72 2.54 -9.24
CA ILE A 70 -4.41 1.83 -8.16
C ILE A 70 -4.99 0.53 -8.70
N VAL A 71 -5.05 -0.49 -7.84
CA VAL A 71 -5.87 -1.68 -8.10
C VAL A 71 -7.21 -1.48 -7.40
N PRO A 72 -8.32 -1.26 -8.13
CA PRO A 72 -9.62 -1.00 -7.51
C PRO A 72 -10.02 -2.10 -6.53
N ARG A 73 -10.64 -1.73 -5.41
CA ARG A 73 -11.13 -2.65 -4.35
C ARG A 73 -10.05 -3.46 -3.62
N SER A 74 -8.76 -3.28 -3.94
CA SER A 74 -7.67 -4.03 -3.32
C SER A 74 -7.49 -3.75 -1.83
N GLN A 75 -8.08 -2.66 -1.30
CA GLN A 75 -8.11 -2.33 0.13
C GLN A 75 -8.91 -3.35 0.95
N TYR A 76 -9.85 -4.08 0.34
CA TYR A 76 -10.60 -5.14 1.02
C TYR A 76 -9.81 -6.44 1.15
N ILE A 77 -8.65 -6.55 0.50
CA ILE A 77 -7.81 -7.74 0.52
C ILE A 77 -6.69 -7.54 1.55
N PRO A 78 -6.71 -8.26 2.68
CA PRO A 78 -5.65 -8.15 3.69
C PRO A 78 -4.28 -8.54 3.12
N ARG A 79 -3.21 -7.88 3.58
CA ARG A 79 -1.83 -8.16 3.13
C ARG A 79 -1.43 -9.62 3.32
N ARG A 80 -1.79 -10.23 4.46
CA ARG A 80 -1.58 -11.67 4.74
C ARG A 80 -2.07 -12.57 3.59
N HIS A 81 -3.24 -12.28 3.05
CA HIS A 81 -3.80 -13.09 1.96
C HIS A 81 -2.96 -12.92 0.68
N LEU A 82 -2.55 -11.68 0.38
CA LEU A 82 -1.65 -11.40 -0.74
C LEU A 82 -0.27 -12.05 -0.55
N GLU A 83 0.28 -12.04 0.66
CA GLU A 83 1.58 -12.67 0.97
C GLU A 83 1.54 -14.19 0.86
N ALA A 84 0.46 -14.82 1.34
CA ALA A 84 0.26 -16.27 1.16
C ALA A 84 0.21 -16.64 -0.32
N LEU A 85 -0.57 -15.91 -1.13
CA LEU A 85 -0.63 -16.12 -2.59
C LEU A 85 0.72 -15.86 -3.27
N ARG A 86 1.47 -14.84 -2.83
CA ARG A 86 2.83 -14.58 -3.32
C ARG A 86 3.75 -15.75 -3.00
N GLN A 87 3.70 -16.30 -1.79
CA GLN A 87 4.55 -17.43 -1.40
C GLN A 87 4.23 -18.69 -2.21
N GLU A 88 2.95 -18.99 -2.39
CA GLU A 88 2.46 -20.11 -3.21
C GLU A 88 2.92 -19.96 -4.68
N HIS A 89 2.74 -18.76 -5.26
CA HIS A 89 3.20 -18.48 -6.62
C HIS A 89 4.71 -18.68 -6.78
N HIS A 90 5.53 -18.17 -5.84
CA HIS A 90 6.98 -18.36 -5.89
C HIS A 90 7.38 -19.84 -5.77
N TYR A 91 6.68 -20.61 -4.94
CA TYR A 91 6.89 -22.05 -4.82
C TYR A 91 6.64 -22.77 -6.15
N HIS A 92 5.52 -22.48 -6.82
CA HIS A 92 5.19 -23.10 -8.11
C HIS A 92 6.14 -22.70 -9.24
N ILE A 93 6.49 -21.41 -9.33
CA ILE A 93 7.43 -20.94 -10.36
C ILE A 93 8.82 -21.54 -10.16
N ARG A 94 9.28 -21.69 -8.92
CA ARG A 94 10.56 -22.35 -8.64
C ARG A 94 10.52 -23.80 -9.13
N LYS A 95 9.46 -24.55 -8.78
CA LYS A 95 9.31 -25.94 -9.20
C LYS A 95 9.36 -26.11 -10.72
N ILE A 96 8.64 -25.27 -11.47
CA ILE A 96 8.64 -25.29 -12.95
C ILE A 96 10.03 -25.00 -13.55
N ARG A 97 10.86 -24.19 -12.88
CA ARG A 97 12.21 -23.83 -13.37
C ARG A 97 13.28 -24.86 -13.03
N GLU A 98 12.99 -25.76 -12.09
CA GLU A 98 13.90 -26.82 -11.64
C GLU A 98 13.64 -28.16 -12.37
N ASP A 99 12.47 -28.30 -13.01
CA ASP A 99 12.11 -29.39 -13.94
C ASP A 99 12.53 -29.06 -15.39
#